data_AF-A0A4Y8IID6-F1
#
_entry.id   AF-A0A4Y8IID6-F1
#
_cell.length_a   1.000
_cell.length_b   1.000
_cell.length_c   1.000
_cell.angle_alpha   90.00
_cell.angle_beta   90.00
_cell.angle_gamma   90.00
#
_symmetry.space_group_name_H-M   'P 1'
#
loop_
_entity.id
_entity.type
_entity.pdbx_description
1 polymer ?
#
loop_
_entity_poly.entity_id
_entity_poly.type
_entity_poly.pdbx_seq_one_letter_code
_entity_poly.pdbx_strand_id
1 'polypeptide(L)'
;MESVKKYVLGGLAFFALYIGFLFIFPVTLVLLDFSDYHMSPMLWNQELFSITIEDDGYTSVGTWLGGLLSVVVGVVVFFILSQIIKARNSN
;
A
#
# COMPACT_ATOMS: atom_id res chain seq x y z
N MET A 1 6.30 9.78 24.59
CA MET A 1 6.54 8.49 23.88
C MET A 1 5.27 7.84 23.33
N GLU A 2 4.08 8.04 23.93
CA GLU A 2 2.83 7.44 23.42
C GLU A 2 2.41 7.96 22.03
N SER A 3 2.60 9.24 21.74
CA SER A 3 2.21 9.82 20.45
C SER A 3 2.97 9.20 19.28
N VAL A 4 4.28 8.96 19.43
CA VAL A 4 5.13 8.35 18.38
C VAL A 4 4.70 6.92 18.06
N LYS A 5 4.36 6.12 19.09
CA LYS A 5 3.88 4.75 18.90
C LYS A 5 2.57 4.71 18.10
N LYS A 6 1.67 5.67 18.33
CA LYS A 6 0.40 5.78 17.60
C LYS A 6 0.63 6.05 16.09
N TYR A 7 1.61 6.89 15.75
CA TYR A 7 1.98 7.16 14.36
C TYR A 7 2.62 5.95 13.68
N VAL A 8 3.53 5.26 14.38
CA VAL A 8 4.18 4.03 13.85
C VAL A 8 3.17 2.91 13.62
N LEU A 9 2.20 2.73 14.52
CA LEU A 9 1.09 1.79 14.33
C LEU A 9 0.22 2.15 13.12
N GLY A 10 0.00 3.45 12.87
CA GLY A 10 -0.64 3.93 11.64
C GLY A 10 0.12 3.52 10.39
N GLY A 11 1.45 3.67 10.38
CA GLY A 11 2.31 3.20 9.28
C GLY A 11 2.23 1.68 9.06
N LEU A 12 2.23 0.89 10.14
CA LEU A 12 2.09 -0.57 10.06
C LEU A 12 0.74 -1.01 9.48
N ALA A 13 -0.34 -0.30 9.78
CA ALA A 13 -1.64 -0.58 9.17
C ALA A 13 -1.59 -0.41 7.64
N PHE A 14 -0.89 0.61 7.13
CA PHE A 14 -0.70 0.79 5.70
C PHE A 14 0.20 -0.28 5.06
N PHE A 15 1.17 -0.80 5.81
CA PHE A 15 1.94 -1.95 5.34
C PHE A 15 1.08 -3.21 5.22
N ALA A 16 0.17 -3.45 6.17
CA ALA A 16 -0.81 -4.52 6.06
C ALA A 16 -1.76 -4.32 4.86
N LEU A 17 -2.18 -3.08 4.59
CA LEU A 17 -2.96 -2.74 3.39
C LEU A 17 -2.16 -2.99 2.11
N TYR A 18 -0.88 -2.69 2.08
CA TYR A 18 0.00 -2.98 0.93
C TYR A 18 0.08 -4.49 0.66
N ILE A 19 0.32 -5.31 1.68
CA ILE A 19 0.29 -6.77 1.54
C ILE A 19 -1.08 -7.26 1.07
N GLY A 20 -2.15 -6.74 1.67
CA GLY A 20 -3.53 -7.07 1.30
C GLY A 20 -3.81 -6.72 -0.17
N PHE A 21 -3.37 -5.55 -0.63
CA PHE A 21 -3.50 -5.14 -2.03
C PHE A 21 -2.80 -6.11 -2.98
N LEU A 22 -1.56 -6.50 -2.68
CA LEU A 22 -0.81 -7.45 -3.52
C LEU A 22 -1.49 -8.80 -3.67
N PHE A 23 -2.32 -9.20 -2.71
CA PHE A 23 -3.07 -10.46 -2.77
C PHE A 23 -4.46 -10.28 -3.38
N ILE A 24 -5.22 -9.29 -2.92
CA ILE A 24 -6.62 -9.09 -3.30
C ILE A 24 -6.72 -8.58 -4.74
N PHE A 25 -5.85 -7.65 -5.14
CA PHE A 25 -5.92 -7.02 -6.46
C PHE A 25 -5.83 -8.02 -7.63
N PRO A 26 -4.81 -8.91 -7.72
CA PRO A 26 -4.75 -9.89 -8.81
C PRO A 26 -5.96 -10.84 -8.78
N VAL A 27 -6.42 -11.26 -7.60
CA VAL A 27 -7.63 -12.09 -7.47
C VAL A 27 -8.85 -11.37 -8.03
N THR A 28 -9.02 -10.07 -7.74
CA THR A 28 -10.15 -9.30 -8.30
C THR A 28 -10.07 -9.16 -9.82
N LEU A 29 -8.88 -9.02 -10.39
CA LEU A 29 -8.71 -8.93 -11.84
C LEU A 29 -9.01 -10.26 -12.54
N VAL A 30 -8.55 -11.39 -11.97
CA VAL A 30 -8.90 -12.72 -12.47
C VAL A 30 -10.41 -12.96 -12.41
N LEU A 31 -11.08 -12.56 -11.33
CA LEU A 31 -12.54 -12.66 -11.21
C LEU A 31 -13.31 -11.78 -12.21
N LEU A 32 -12.66 -10.76 -12.76
CA LEU A 32 -13.22 -9.89 -13.80
C LEU A 32 -12.86 -10.34 -15.22
N ASP A 33 -12.29 -11.53 -15.37
CA ASP A 33 -11.92 -12.14 -16.67
C ASP A 33 -10.82 -11.35 -17.42
N PHE A 34 -9.94 -10.66 -16.68
CA PHE A 34 -8.69 -10.15 -17.25
C PHE A 34 -7.69 -11.29 -17.41
N SER A 35 -7.23 -11.52 -18.64
CA SER A 35 -6.28 -12.60 -18.98
C SER A 35 -4.86 -12.10 -19.28
N ASP A 36 -4.69 -10.82 -19.58
CA ASP A 36 -3.39 -10.21 -19.87
C ASP A 36 -3.31 -8.84 -19.19
N TYR A 37 -2.65 -8.81 -18.03
CA TYR A 37 -2.47 -7.57 -17.27
C TYR A 37 -1.12 -7.54 -16.57
N HIS A 38 -0.36 -6.49 -16.83
CA HIS A 38 0.94 -6.26 -16.20
C HIS A 38 1.00 -4.88 -15.54
N MET A 39 1.43 -4.83 -14.28
CA MET A 39 1.60 -3.61 -13.50
C MET A 39 2.88 -3.69 -12.68
N SER A 40 3.87 -2.86 -13.03
CA SER A 40 5.12 -2.71 -12.28
C SER A 40 5.46 -1.22 -12.08
N PRO A 41 4.85 -0.54 -11.09
CA PRO A 41 5.20 0.84 -10.79
C PRO A 41 6.62 0.93 -10.25
N MET A 42 7.37 1.90 -10.76
CA MET A 42 8.78 2.12 -10.42
C MET A 42 9.00 3.48 -9.77
N LEU A 43 9.91 3.53 -8.81
CA LEU A 43 10.45 4.75 -8.22
C LEU A 43 11.98 4.67 -8.26
N TRP A 44 12.64 5.68 -8.83
CA TRP A 44 14.10 5.70 -9.00
C TRP A 44 14.68 4.43 -9.65
N ASN A 45 13.98 3.92 -10.68
CA ASN A 45 14.34 2.69 -11.39
C ASN A 45 14.36 1.43 -10.51
N GLN A 46 13.66 1.45 -9.38
CA GLN A 46 13.39 0.29 -8.55
C GLN A 46 11.89 0.04 -8.52
N GLU A 47 11.48 -1.22 -8.69
CA GLU A 47 10.09 -1.60 -8.62
C GLU A 47 9.55 -1.42 -7.20
N LEU A 48 8.31 -0.95 -7.10
CA LEU A 48 7.59 -0.90 -5.83
C LEU A 48 6.88 -2.22 -5.58
N PHE A 49 6.24 -2.75 -6.62
CA PHE A 49 5.69 -4.09 -6.68
C PHE A 49 5.53 -4.48 -8.15
N SER A 50 5.32 -5.76 -8.40
CA SER A 50 4.96 -6.27 -9.72
C SER A 50 3.76 -7.21 -9.61
N ILE A 51 2.75 -6.99 -10.44
CA ILE A 51 1.59 -7.86 -10.60
C ILE A 51 1.49 -8.22 -12.07
N THR A 52 1.42 -9.51 -12.34
CA THR A 52 1.30 -10.09 -13.68
C THR A 52 0.19 -11.12 -13.67
N ILE A 53 -0.72 -11.03 -14.63
CA ILE A 53 -1.81 -11.99 -14.87
C ILE A 53 -1.63 -12.52 -16.28
N GLU A 54 -1.59 -13.85 -16.38
CA GLU A 54 -1.43 -14.62 -17.61
C GLU A 54 -2.54 -15.69 -17.66
N ASP A 55 -2.73 -16.33 -18.82
CA ASP A 55 -3.82 -17.29 -19.05
C ASP A 55 -3.84 -18.47 -18.05
N ASP A 56 -2.70 -18.81 -17.44
CA ASP A 56 -2.54 -19.93 -16.52
C ASP A 56 -2.45 -19.51 -15.04
N GLY A 57 -2.54 -18.21 -14.73
CA GLY A 57 -2.56 -17.74 -13.34
C GLY A 57 -2.13 -16.29 -13.13
N TYR A 58 -1.71 -16.00 -11.90
CA TYR A 58 -1.21 -14.68 -11.52
C TYR A 58 0.05 -14.79 -10.67
N THR A 59 0.95 -13.83 -10.85
CA THR A 59 2.14 -13.62 -10.04
C THR A 59 2.08 -12.24 -9.40
N SER A 60 2.36 -12.16 -8.10
CA SER A 60 2.41 -10.90 -7.36
C SER A 60 3.65 -10.86 -6.48
N VAL A 61 4.51 -9.87 -6.73
CA VAL A 61 5.80 -9.69 -6.06
C VAL A 61 5.81 -8.33 -5.38
N GLY A 62 5.86 -8.34 -4.05
CA GLY A 62 6.11 -7.14 -3.27
C GLY A 62 7.60 -6.90 -3.09
N THR A 63 8.04 -5.65 -3.23
CA THR A 63 9.43 -5.28 -2.91
C THR A 63 9.54 -4.70 -1.50
N TRP A 64 10.76 -4.71 -0.96
CA TRP A 64 11.07 -4.03 0.31
C TRP A 64 10.85 -2.51 0.21
N LEU A 65 11.11 -1.91 -0.95
CA LEU A 65 10.95 -0.48 -1.18
C LEU A 65 9.48 -0.08 -1.16
N GLY A 66 8.61 -0.85 -1.85
CA GLY A 66 7.16 -0.66 -1.80
C GLY A 66 6.62 -0.82 -0.38
N GLY A 67 7.11 -1.83 0.34
CA GLY A 67 6.81 -2.03 1.75
C GLY A 67 7.19 -0.82 2.62
N LEU A 68 8.43 -0.35 2.50
CA LEU A 68 8.92 0.81 3.26
C LEU A 68 8.13 2.08 2.94
N LEU A 69 7.87 2.35 1.67
CA LEU A 69 7.09 3.51 1.23
C LEU A 69 5.66 3.45 1.77
N SER A 70 5.03 2.28 1.80
CA SER A 70 3.69 2.14 2.37
C SER A 70 3.64 2.56 3.85
N VAL A 71 4.67 2.23 4.63
CA VAL A 71 4.79 2.64 6.04
C VAL A 71 4.96 4.17 6.13
N VAL A 72 5.88 4.73 5.34
CA VAL A 72 6.15 6.18 5.33
C VAL A 72 4.89 6.96 4.97
N VAL A 73 4.20 6.55 3.90
CA VAL A 73 2.93 7.16 3.47
C VAL A 73 1.88 7.04 4.56
N GLY A 74 1.74 5.86 5.19
CA GLY A 74 0.79 5.67 6.29
C GLY A 74 1.05 6.59 7.48
N VAL A 75 2.32 6.79 7.86
CA VAL A 75 2.71 7.75 8.91
C VAL A 75 2.32 9.18 8.52
N VAL A 76 2.65 9.60 7.29
CA VAL A 76 2.35 10.96 6.80
C VAL A 76 0.84 11.20 6.74
N VAL A 77 0.07 10.28 6.18
CA VAL A 77 -1.39 10.37 6.09
C VAL A 77 -2.00 10.46 7.48
N PHE A 78 -1.58 9.58 8.40
CA PHE A 78 -2.11 9.60 9.76
C PHE A 78 -1.79 10.91 10.49
N PHE A 79 -0.59 11.46 10.28
CA PHE A 79 -0.20 12.77 10.82
C PHE A 79 -1.06 13.90 10.25
N ILE A 80 -1.26 13.96 8.93
CA ILE A 80 -2.09 15.00 8.31
C ILE A 80 -3.53 14.92 8.83
N LEU A 81 -4.11 13.72 8.88
CA LEU A 81 -5.46 13.49 9.40
C LEU A 81 -5.57 13.90 10.87
N SER A 82 -4.57 13.61 11.70
CA SER A 82 -4.60 14.02 13.11
C SER A 82 -4.57 15.54 13.27
N GLN A 83 -3.80 16.27 12.46
CA GLN A 83 -3.79 17.73 12.44
C GLN A 83 -5.13 18.30 11.99
N ILE A 84 -5.73 17.76 10.92
CA ILE A 84 -7.03 18.20 10.41
C ILE A 84 -8.12 18.02 11.48
N ILE A 85 -8.17 16.86 12.13
CA ILE A 85 -9.15 16.58 13.19
C ILE A 85 -8.96 17.55 14.38
N LYS A 86 -7.71 17.80 14.77
CA LYS A 86 -7.39 18.74 15.85
C LYS A 86 -7.83 20.16 15.51
N ALA A 87 -7.57 20.62 14.28
CA ALA A 87 -7.99 21.94 13.81
C ALA A 87 -9.52 22.06 13.77
N ARG A 88 -10.23 21.03 13.31
CA ARG A 88 -11.70 21.01 13.29
C ARG A 88 -12.33 21.10 14.68
N ASN A 89 -11.77 20.38 15.65
CA ASN A 89 -12.31 20.35 17.02
C ASN A 89 -11.91 21.56 17.88
N SER A 90 -11.02 22.43 17.38
CA SER A 90 -10.61 23.67 18.05
C SER A 90 -11.41 24.90 17.61
N ASN A 91 -12.26 24.76 16.59
CA ASN A 91 -13.26 25.74 16.15
C ASN A 91 -14.65 25.31 16.64
#